data_AF-A4X4E1-F1
#
_entry.id   AF-A4X4E1-F1
#
_cell.length_a   1.000
_cell.length_b   1.000
_cell.length_c   1.000
_cell.angle_alpha   90.00
_cell.angle_beta   90.00
_cell.angle_gamma   90.00
#
_symmetry.space_group_name_H-M   'P 1'
#
loop_
_entity.id
_entity.type
_entity.pdbx_description
1 polymer ?
#
loop_
_entity_poly.entity_id
_entity_poly.type
_entity_poly.pdbx_seq_one_letter_code
_entity_poly.pdbx_strand_id
1 'polypeptide(L)'
;MRTVQLPHQRHGITEPSPMALTRYLVVLTDVRSHDGGRDERASPERRRQVVGASSREAAERIAGAFMALGMVRAGRQRVKLIAIGRRRIRG
;
A
#
# COMPACT_ATOMS: atom_id res chain seq x y z
N MET A 1 44.00 -4.38 -46.17
CA MET A 1 42.70 -3.73 -45.92
C MET A 1 42.21 -4.20 -44.55
N ARG A 2 42.27 -3.33 -43.53
CA ARG A 2 41.77 -3.61 -42.16
C ARG A 2 40.39 -2.95 -42.04
N THR A 3 39.35 -3.74 -41.83
CA THR A 3 38.01 -3.22 -41.52
C THR A 3 37.93 -2.87 -40.03
N VAL A 4 37.68 -1.60 -39.76
CA VAL A 4 37.44 -1.05 -38.43
C VAL A 4 36.04 -1.47 -37.98
N GLN A 5 35.95 -2.30 -36.95
CA GLN A 5 34.67 -2.66 -36.32
C GLN A 5 34.26 -1.53 -35.37
N LEU A 6 33.23 -0.77 -35.74
CA LEU A 6 32.60 0.24 -34.87
C LEU A 6 31.79 -0.46 -33.76
N PRO A 7 31.83 0.04 -32.51
CA PRO A 7 30.96 -0.48 -31.47
C PRO A 7 29.50 -0.10 -31.75
N HIS A 8 28.65 -1.11 -31.93
CA HIS A 8 27.20 -0.93 -31.93
C HIS A 8 26.71 -0.60 -30.52
N GLN A 9 26.60 0.69 -30.22
CA GLN A 9 25.83 1.23 -29.11
C GLN A 9 24.34 0.89 -29.35
N ARG A 10 23.91 -0.31 -28.95
CA ARG A 10 22.49 -0.63 -28.90
C ARG A 10 21.91 -0.02 -27.63
N HIS A 11 21.22 1.09 -27.86
CA HIS A 11 20.29 1.77 -27.00
C HIS A 11 19.21 0.79 -26.51
N GLY A 12 19.55 -0.02 -25.51
CA GLY A 12 18.59 -0.86 -24.80
C GLY A 12 17.82 0.06 -23.87
N ILE A 13 16.71 0.59 -24.38
CA ILE A 13 15.55 1.02 -23.60
C ILE A 13 15.49 0.20 -22.30
N THR A 14 15.74 0.86 -21.17
CA THR A 14 15.43 0.31 -19.85
C THR A 14 13.98 -0.12 -19.92
N GLU A 15 13.72 -1.43 -20.09
CA GLU A 15 12.41 -1.98 -19.74
C GLU A 15 12.10 -1.42 -18.35
N PRO A 16 10.94 -0.78 -18.14
CA PRO A 16 10.61 -0.28 -16.82
C PRO A 16 10.61 -1.50 -15.91
N SER A 17 11.71 -1.65 -15.14
CA SER A 17 11.85 -2.62 -14.06
C SER A 17 10.51 -2.66 -13.37
N PRO A 18 9.80 -3.82 -13.29
CA PRO A 18 8.40 -3.88 -12.88
C PRO A 18 8.29 -3.09 -11.58
N MET A 19 7.83 -1.84 -11.71
CA MET A 19 8.22 -0.79 -10.78
C MET A 19 7.76 -1.28 -9.44
N ALA A 20 8.72 -1.45 -8.53
CA ALA A 20 8.48 -2.01 -7.23
C ALA A 20 7.70 -0.94 -6.45
N LEU A 21 6.41 -0.83 -6.75
CA LEU A 21 5.50 0.15 -6.23
C LEU A 21 5.11 -0.32 -4.85
N THR A 22 5.46 0.48 -3.85
CA THR A 22 4.98 0.29 -2.50
C THR A 22 3.46 0.39 -2.52
N ARG A 23 2.79 -0.70 -2.17
CA ARG A 23 1.33 -0.75 -2.08
C ARG A 23 0.91 -0.41 -0.67
N TYR A 24 -0.26 0.19 -0.54
CA TYR A 24 -0.84 0.60 0.72
C TYR A 24 -2.19 -0.11 0.91
N LEU A 25 -2.52 -0.40 2.16
CA LEU A 25 -3.86 -0.77 2.59
C LEU A 25 -4.38 0.30 3.53
N VAL A 26 -5.58 0.79 3.25
CA VAL A 26 -6.36 1.61 4.18
C VAL A 26 -7.42 0.72 4.80
N VAL A 27 -7.35 0.56 6.12
CA VAL A 27 -8.20 -0.36 6.87
C VAL A 27 -9.06 0.44 7.83
N LEU A 28 -10.37 0.20 7.78
CA LEU A 28 -11.34 0.72 8.74
C LEU A 28 -11.69 -0.39 9.74
N THR A 29 -11.50 -0.11 11.03
CA THR A 29 -11.74 -1.07 12.12
C THR A 29 -12.63 -0.48 13.20
N ASP A 30 -13.31 -1.33 13.97
CA ASP A 30 -14.08 -0.90 15.14
C ASP A 30 -13.13 -0.64 16.34
N VAL A 31 -13.33 0.47 17.05
CA VAL A 31 -12.58 0.76 18.28
C VAL A 31 -13.02 -0.20 19.38
N ARG A 32 -12.05 -0.89 19.98
CA ARG A 32 -12.27 -1.76 21.13
C ARG A 32 -11.96 -1.00 22.43
N SER A 33 -12.69 -1.32 23.49
CA SER A 33 -12.60 -0.61 24.78
C SER A 33 -11.39 -0.99 25.64
N HIS A 34 -10.56 -1.96 25.23
CA HIS A 34 -9.43 -2.46 26.02
C HIS A 34 -8.29 -2.96 25.12
N ASP A 35 -7.05 -2.55 25.37
CA ASP A 35 -5.86 -2.93 24.58
C ASP A 35 -4.76 -3.66 25.39
N GLY A 36 -5.02 -4.00 26.65
CA GLY A 36 -4.05 -4.71 27.50
C GLY A 36 -3.95 -6.21 27.19
N GLY A 37 -2.80 -6.66 26.66
CA GLY A 37 -2.45 -8.09 26.51
C GLY A 37 -2.96 -8.79 25.26
N ARG A 38 -3.25 -8.06 24.17
CA ARG A 38 -3.95 -8.61 23.01
C ARG A 38 -3.00 -9.30 22.01
N ASP A 39 -3.34 -10.55 21.67
CA ASP A 39 -2.77 -11.26 20.53
C ASP A 39 -3.65 -11.06 19.28
N GLU A 40 -3.18 -10.23 18.34
CA GLU A 40 -3.83 -9.99 17.05
C GLU A 40 -3.86 -11.23 16.13
N ARG A 41 -3.10 -12.30 16.45
CA ARG A 41 -3.22 -13.59 15.75
C ARG A 41 -4.44 -14.38 16.24
N ALA A 42 -4.71 -14.38 17.54
CA ALA A 42 -5.81 -15.15 18.14
C ALA A 42 -7.18 -14.43 18.06
N SER A 43 -7.23 -13.10 18.17
CA SER A 43 -8.48 -12.33 18.14
C SER A 43 -8.34 -11.03 17.33
N PRO A 44 -8.24 -11.13 15.99
CA PRO A 44 -8.01 -9.97 15.15
C PRO A 44 -9.12 -8.93 15.31
N GLU A 45 -8.74 -7.66 15.25
CA GLU A 45 -9.71 -6.58 15.19
C GLU A 45 -10.67 -6.74 14.01
N ARG A 46 -11.95 -6.41 14.22
CA ARG A 46 -12.98 -6.56 13.18
C ARG A 46 -12.76 -5.50 12.10
N ARG A 47 -12.33 -5.95 10.92
CA ARG A 47 -12.13 -5.09 9.74
C ARG A 47 -13.46 -4.89 9.04
N ARG A 48 -13.88 -3.62 8.92
CA ARG A 48 -15.13 -3.25 8.26
C ARG A 48 -14.92 -3.01 6.77
N GLN A 49 -13.82 -2.37 6.42
CA GLN A 49 -13.45 -2.11 5.04
C GLN A 49 -11.93 -2.14 4.89
N VAL A 50 -11.48 -2.65 3.75
CA VAL A 50 -10.06 -2.68 3.37
C VAL A 50 -9.97 -2.21 1.93
N VAL A 51 -9.21 -1.15 1.68
CA VAL A 51 -9.01 -0.59 0.34
C VAL A 51 -7.52 -0.59 0.02
N GLY A 52 -7.16 -1.08 -1.17
CA GLY A 52 -5.80 -1.04 -1.67
C GLY A 52 -5.51 0.25 -2.43
N ALA A 53 -4.31 0.79 -2.27
CA ALA A 53 -3.83 1.94 -3.04
C ALA A 53 -2.40 1.68 -3.57
N SER A 54 -2.13 2.15 -4.79
CA SER A 54 -0.83 2.00 -5.47
C SER A 54 0.17 3.09 -5.11
N SER A 55 -0.26 4.17 -4.46
CA SER A 55 0.57 5.27 -4.01
C SER A 55 0.16 5.74 -2.62
N ARG A 56 1.08 6.43 -1.94
CA ARG A 56 0.85 7.00 -0.61
C ARG A 56 -0.24 8.06 -0.65
N GLU A 57 -0.18 8.95 -1.62
CA GLU A 57 -1.14 10.04 -1.81
C GLU A 57 -2.57 9.51 -2.02
N ALA A 58 -2.74 8.45 -2.83
CA ALA A 58 -4.04 7.82 -2.99
C ALA A 58 -4.55 7.22 -1.67
N ALA A 59 -3.66 6.57 -0.90
CA ALA A 59 -4.01 6.03 0.41
C ALA A 59 -4.41 7.13 1.41
N GLU A 60 -3.72 8.26 1.42
CA GLU A 60 -4.03 9.41 2.29
C GLU A 60 -5.37 10.05 1.92
N ARG A 61 -5.69 10.19 0.63
CA ARG A 61 -7.02 10.67 0.18
C ARG A 61 -8.14 9.73 0.63
N ILE A 62 -7.95 8.41 0.49
CA ILE A 62 -8.92 7.41 0.96
C ILE A 62 -9.07 7.48 2.48
N ALA A 63 -7.96 7.60 3.21
CA ALA A 63 -7.99 7.74 4.66
C ALA A 63 -8.75 9.01 5.09
N GLY A 64 -8.52 10.14 4.42
CA GLY A 64 -9.25 11.38 4.64
C GLY A 64 -10.76 11.21 4.42
N ALA A 65 -11.16 10.51 3.35
CA ALA A 65 -12.57 10.19 3.10
C ALA A 65 -13.17 9.34 4.24
N PHE A 66 -12.44 8.35 4.77
CA PHE A 66 -12.90 7.59 5.93
C PHE A 66 -12.96 8.42 7.21
N MET A 67 -12.07 9.39 7.41
CA MET A 67 -12.14 10.29 8.57
C MET A 67 -13.42 11.15 8.59
N ALA A 68 -14.03 11.40 7.43
CA ALA A 68 -15.29 12.12 7.36
C ALA A 68 -16.51 11.30 7.82
N LEU A 69 -16.38 9.98 7.96
CA LEU A 69 -17.48 9.09 8.39
C LEU A 69 -17.89 9.37 9.83
N GLY A 70 -19.21 9.41 10.07
CA GLY A 70 -19.77 9.67 11.40
C GLY A 70 -19.26 8.71 12.49
N MET A 71 -19.10 7.42 12.14
CA MET A 71 -18.60 6.40 13.08
C MET A 71 -17.14 6.61 13.49
N VAL A 72 -16.31 7.16 12.61
CA VAL A 72 -14.91 7.50 12.90
C VAL A 72 -14.86 8.76 13.77
N ARG A 73 -15.62 9.80 13.41
CA ARG A 73 -15.70 11.04 14.22
C ARG A 73 -16.32 10.81 15.61
N ALA A 74 -17.23 9.86 15.73
CA ALA A 74 -17.80 9.44 17.01
C ALA A 74 -16.85 8.56 17.85
N GLY A 75 -15.62 8.31 17.39
CA GLY A 75 -14.62 7.51 18.10
C GLY A 75 -14.93 6.01 18.16
N ARG A 76 -15.91 5.53 17.38
CA ARG A 76 -16.33 4.13 17.33
C ARG A 76 -15.55 3.31 16.29
N GLN A 77 -14.90 3.98 15.35
CA GLN A 77 -14.05 3.35 14.34
C GLN A 77 -12.71 4.07 14.21
N ARG A 78 -11.69 3.34 13.75
CA ARG A 78 -10.34 3.85 13.48
C ARG A 78 -9.92 3.53 12.06
N VAL A 79 -9.19 4.46 11.47
CA VAL A 79 -8.56 4.32 10.15
C VAL A 79 -7.09 3.99 10.36
N LYS A 80 -6.62 2.91 9.76
CA LYS A 80 -5.22 2.47 9.77
C LYS A 80 -4.68 2.46 8.36
N LEU A 81 -3.60 3.19 8.11
CA LEU A 81 -2.88 3.19 6.83
C LEU A 81 -1.64 2.32 6.97
N ILE A 82 -1.55 1.26 6.18
CA ILE A 82 -0.52 0.23 6.27
C ILE A 82 0.24 0.17 4.96
N ALA A 83 1.54 0.45 4.99
CA ALA A 83 2.42 0.16 3.86
C ALA A 83 2.75 -1.34 3.85
N ILE A 84 2.37 -2.05 2.80
CA ILE A 84 2.55 -3.51 2.67
C ILE A 84 3.77 -3.89 1.82
N GLY A 85 4.69 -2.96 1.61
CA GLY A 85 5.91 -3.17 0.83
C GLY A 85 5.66 -3.25 -0.68
N ARG A 86 6.69 -3.67 -1.41
CA ARG A 86 6.72 -3.68 -2.88
C ARG A 86 6.16 -4.99 -3.42
N ARG A 87 5.13 -4.93 -4.27
CA ARG A 87 4.64 -6.11 -5.00
C ARG A 87 5.57 -6.36 -6.19
N ARG A 88 6.31 -7.49 -6.21
CA ARG A 88 6.86 -8.00 -7.48
C ARG A 88 5.67 -8.39 -8.35
N ILE A 89 5.51 -7.73 -9.49
CA ILE A 89 4.63 -8.21 -10.55
C ILE A 89 5.31 -9.46 -11.10
N ARG A 90 4.73 -10.65 -10.88
CA ARG A 90 5.12 -11.83 -11.66
C ARG A 90 4.56 -11.60 -13.06
N GLY A 91 5.45 -11.44 -14.03
CA GLY A 91 5.12 -11.53 -15.44
C GLY A 91 4.70 -12.95 -15.81
#